data_AF-A0A2E7CGF3-F1
#
_entry.id   AF-A0A2E7CGF3-F1
#
_cell.length_a   1.000
_cell.length_b   1.000
_cell.length_c   1.000
_cell.angle_alpha   90.00
_cell.angle_beta   90.00
_cell.angle_gamma   90.00
#
_symmetry.space_group_name_H-M   'P 1'
#
loop_
_entity.id
_entity.type
_entity.pdbx_description
1 polymer ?
#
loop_
_entity_poly.entity_id
_entity_poly.type
_entity_poly.pdbx_seq_one_letter_code
_entity_poly.pdbx_strand_id
1 'polypeptide(L)'
;MAGDSYTSGLVVPDYALLIILLPMLAFPVILLLGRLFNGQDWWKGTMKEGGLLALPVMAASLVCSLMLIAKFIGQTTVSETSTVLNWVNFGWHDAATGSIQAMSLDFGFYVDHTTVMLLFVASFLCLLINVFSIGYMNTDPINDNRNHRFYAEFVLFCSGMLGMVLSDSFLWLFIFWELMGLCSYLLIGFYYERPSAAYAAKKAFLTTRVGDVFLVIGLAMLWNLFQPYAAGQDALSYAVVFDGGHLQAIADAGKSGALQLALGFMFIGAVGKSAQFPLHVWLPDAMEGPTPVSALIHAATMVNAGLYLVARMFPIFAAEAMHGAFTDLAFIIALVGGITACMAALIAFVQMDLKKVLAYSTMSQLAYIFTGLGAALFLANALNWHDPSYAGYEKNKTIVIVAFGAALFHLFNHAMAKGMLFMASGSVIHEMHHAHHDVHHHHDDHGDDHGHDDHHDDFDAQSMANMGGLASRLP
;
A
#
# COMPACT_ATOMS: atom_id res chain seq x y z
N MET A 1 -32.32 -3.14 -41.36
CA MET A 1 -31.16 -2.60 -40.63
C MET A 1 -31.39 -2.85 -39.15
N ALA A 2 -31.09 -4.08 -38.71
CA ALA A 2 -30.89 -4.39 -37.30
C ALA A 2 -29.52 -3.77 -36.93
N GLY A 3 -29.32 -3.09 -35.80
CA GLY A 3 -29.75 -3.48 -34.46
C GLY A 3 -28.55 -4.08 -33.73
N ASP A 4 -27.40 -3.39 -33.75
CA ASP A 4 -26.23 -3.77 -32.95
C ASP A 4 -26.43 -3.28 -31.52
N SER A 5 -26.92 -4.21 -30.69
CA SER A 5 -26.93 -4.12 -29.24
C SER A 5 -25.49 -4.16 -28.71
N TYR A 6 -24.92 -2.98 -28.41
CA TYR A 6 -23.72 -2.88 -27.58
C TYR A 6 -24.09 -3.12 -26.12
N THR A 7 -24.26 -4.38 -25.75
CA THR A 7 -24.19 -4.86 -24.37
C THR A 7 -23.16 -5.97 -24.29
N SER A 8 -21.91 -5.65 -24.61
CA SER A 8 -20.79 -6.39 -24.02
C SER A 8 -20.52 -5.74 -22.67
N GLY A 9 -21.10 -6.28 -21.60
CA GLY A 9 -20.55 -6.01 -20.26
C GLY A 9 -19.06 -6.38 -20.34
N LEU A 10 -18.16 -5.49 -19.92
CA LEU A 10 -16.77 -5.89 -19.97
C LEU A 10 -16.62 -7.00 -18.93
N VAL A 11 -15.82 -7.98 -19.32
CA VAL A 11 -15.44 -9.07 -18.46
C VAL A 11 -14.01 -8.76 -18.10
N VAL A 12 -13.72 -8.74 -16.79
CA VAL A 12 -12.34 -8.68 -16.33
C VAL A 12 -11.61 -9.85 -17.00
N PRO A 13 -10.60 -9.56 -17.82
CA PRO A 13 -9.99 -10.57 -18.65
C PRO A 13 -9.17 -11.54 -17.81
N ASP A 14 -9.10 -12.81 -18.22
CA ASP A 14 -8.34 -13.85 -17.53
C ASP A 14 -6.86 -13.48 -17.30
N TYR A 15 -6.28 -12.65 -18.17
CA TYR A 15 -4.91 -12.17 -18.01
C TYR A 15 -4.72 -11.24 -16.80
N ALA A 16 -5.78 -10.68 -16.21
CA ALA A 16 -5.69 -9.81 -15.03
C ALA A 16 -5.05 -10.56 -13.84
N LEU A 17 -5.22 -11.88 -13.79
CA LEU A 17 -4.56 -12.73 -12.80
C LEU A 17 -3.03 -12.72 -12.93
N LEU A 18 -2.49 -12.49 -14.13
CA LEU A 18 -1.05 -12.38 -14.34
C LEU A 18 -0.44 -11.16 -13.65
N ILE A 19 -1.22 -10.10 -13.42
CA ILE A 19 -0.74 -8.89 -12.70
C ILE A 19 -0.24 -9.26 -11.30
N ILE A 20 -0.88 -10.24 -10.65
CA ILE A 20 -0.55 -10.71 -9.30
C ILE A 20 0.40 -11.92 -9.40
N LEU A 21 0.07 -12.89 -10.24
CA LEU A 21 0.79 -14.17 -10.27
C LEU A 21 2.22 -14.04 -10.80
N LEU A 22 2.49 -13.15 -11.76
CA LEU A 22 3.85 -13.00 -12.30
C LEU A 22 4.87 -12.64 -11.19
N PRO A 23 4.68 -11.55 -10.41
CA PRO A 23 5.58 -11.24 -9.31
C PRO A 23 5.54 -12.29 -8.18
N MET A 24 4.38 -12.89 -7.91
CA MET A 24 4.25 -13.94 -6.89
C MET A 24 5.04 -15.21 -7.23
N LEU A 25 5.05 -15.62 -8.51
CA LEU A 25 5.79 -16.79 -8.99
C LEU A 25 7.28 -16.49 -9.20
N ALA A 26 7.65 -15.24 -9.44
CA ALA A 26 9.04 -14.82 -9.51
C ALA A 26 9.75 -14.92 -8.15
N PHE A 27 9.05 -14.71 -7.04
CA PHE A 27 9.59 -14.83 -5.67
C PHE A 27 10.37 -16.16 -5.43
N PRO A 28 9.74 -17.35 -5.53
CA PRO A 28 10.46 -18.60 -5.28
C PRO A 28 11.53 -18.87 -6.33
N VAL A 29 11.34 -18.43 -7.58
CA VAL A 29 12.34 -18.60 -8.66
C VAL A 29 13.61 -17.83 -8.34
N ILE A 30 13.51 -16.55 -8.00
CA ILE A 30 14.66 -15.72 -7.63
C ILE A 30 15.37 -16.29 -6.39
N LEU A 31 14.60 -16.73 -5.39
CA LEU A 31 15.16 -17.30 -4.16
C LEU A 31 15.92 -18.61 -4.42
N LEU A 32 15.36 -19.52 -5.23
CA LEU A 32 15.98 -20.79 -5.57
C LEU A 32 17.23 -20.61 -6.43
N LEU A 33 17.16 -19.77 -7.47
CA LEU A 33 18.31 -19.46 -8.32
C LEU A 33 19.41 -18.75 -7.51
N GLY A 34 19.04 -17.83 -6.63
CA GLY A 34 19.95 -17.15 -5.72
C GLY A 34 20.69 -18.13 -4.81
N ARG A 35 20.01 -19.16 -4.29
CA ARG A 35 20.63 -20.20 -3.47
C ARG A 35 21.54 -21.14 -4.27
N LEU A 36 21.17 -21.48 -5.50
CA LEU A 36 21.92 -22.41 -6.36
C LEU A 36 23.17 -21.78 -6.97
N PHE A 37 23.09 -20.50 -7.34
CA PHE A 37 24.13 -19.79 -8.09
C PHE A 37 24.83 -18.71 -7.27
N ASN A 38 24.68 -18.74 -5.94
CA ASN A 38 25.32 -17.77 -5.06
C ASN A 38 26.85 -17.81 -5.23
N GLY A 39 27.48 -16.63 -5.30
CA GLY A 39 28.92 -16.51 -5.51
C GLY A 39 29.42 -16.72 -6.95
N GLN A 40 28.54 -17.03 -7.92
CA GLN A 40 28.95 -17.17 -9.32
C GLN A 40 28.96 -15.81 -10.03
N ASP A 41 30.02 -15.53 -10.79
CA ASP A 41 30.22 -14.23 -11.47
C ASP A 41 29.10 -13.87 -12.43
N TRP A 42 28.51 -14.84 -13.13
CA TRP A 42 27.38 -14.59 -14.03
C TRP A 42 26.11 -14.18 -13.27
N TRP A 43 25.86 -14.77 -12.10
CA TRP A 43 24.71 -14.45 -11.26
C TRP A 43 24.83 -13.05 -10.65
N LYS A 44 26.02 -12.75 -10.13
CA LYS A 44 26.34 -11.43 -9.55
C LYS A 44 26.41 -10.34 -10.61
N GLY A 45 27.24 -10.53 -11.63
CA GLY A 45 27.55 -9.51 -12.63
C GLY A 45 26.45 -9.33 -13.67
N THR A 46 26.00 -10.44 -14.28
CA THR A 46 25.02 -10.40 -15.39
C THR A 46 23.61 -10.32 -14.86
N MET A 47 23.17 -11.26 -14.03
CA MET A 47 21.78 -11.29 -13.53
C MET A 47 21.50 -10.30 -12.41
N LYS A 48 22.53 -9.59 -11.91
CA LYS A 48 22.42 -8.62 -10.82
C LYS A 48 21.70 -9.22 -9.61
N GLU A 49 22.08 -10.46 -9.30
CA GLU A 49 21.51 -11.30 -8.24
C GLU A 49 19.98 -11.42 -8.28
N GLY A 50 19.39 -11.45 -9.47
CA GLY A 50 17.95 -11.61 -9.67
C GLY A 50 17.21 -10.31 -9.99
N GLY A 51 17.87 -9.14 -9.92
CA GLY A 51 17.27 -7.87 -10.32
C GLY A 51 16.81 -7.84 -11.77
N LEU A 52 17.58 -8.46 -12.68
CA LEU A 52 17.19 -8.59 -14.09
C LEU A 52 16.10 -9.64 -14.36
N LEU A 53 15.79 -10.50 -13.39
CA LEU A 53 14.61 -11.38 -13.46
C LEU A 53 13.36 -10.64 -12.99
N ALA A 54 13.48 -9.84 -11.92
CA ALA A 54 12.39 -9.03 -11.41
C ALA A 54 11.90 -7.98 -12.42
N LEU A 55 12.83 -7.35 -13.15
CA LEU A 55 12.52 -6.26 -14.09
C LEU A 55 11.49 -6.62 -15.18
N PRO A 56 11.68 -7.68 -16.00
CA PRO A 56 10.70 -8.06 -17.02
C PRO A 56 9.37 -8.53 -16.40
N VAL A 57 9.40 -9.13 -15.20
CA VAL A 57 8.20 -9.53 -14.47
C VAL A 57 7.37 -8.30 -14.05
N MET A 58 8.02 -7.28 -13.52
CA MET A 58 7.37 -6.02 -13.16
C MET A 58 6.88 -5.26 -14.39
N ALA A 59 7.65 -5.27 -15.49
CA ALA A 59 7.25 -4.65 -16.75
C ALA A 59 6.02 -5.34 -17.36
N ALA A 60 5.99 -6.68 -17.36
CA ALA A 60 4.83 -7.45 -17.81
C ALA A 60 3.59 -7.17 -16.94
N SER A 61 3.76 -7.02 -15.63
CA SER A 61 2.67 -6.66 -14.72
C SER A 61 2.13 -5.26 -15.01
N LEU A 62 3.00 -4.27 -15.27
CA LEU A 62 2.58 -2.93 -15.70
C LEU A 62 1.84 -2.98 -17.04
N VAL A 63 2.32 -3.73 -18.03
CA VAL A 63 1.64 -3.87 -19.33
C VAL A 63 0.25 -4.47 -19.15
N CYS A 64 0.12 -5.54 -18.36
CA CYS A 64 -1.18 -6.14 -18.07
C CYS A 64 -2.11 -5.15 -17.35
N SER A 65 -1.60 -4.39 -16.38
CA SER A 65 -2.34 -3.32 -15.71
C SER A 65 -2.79 -2.24 -16.70
N LEU A 66 -1.92 -1.75 -17.58
CA LEU A 66 -2.27 -0.75 -18.59
C LEU A 66 -3.33 -1.26 -19.58
N MET A 67 -3.24 -2.53 -19.98
CA MET A 67 -4.26 -3.18 -20.82
C MET A 67 -5.61 -3.27 -20.10
N LEU A 68 -5.62 -3.56 -18.80
CA LEU A 68 -6.85 -3.55 -17.99
C LEU A 68 -7.40 -2.12 -17.85
N ILE A 69 -6.55 -1.15 -17.52
CA ILE A 69 -6.91 0.26 -17.38
C ILE A 69 -7.51 0.81 -18.67
N ALA A 70 -6.93 0.50 -19.83
CA ALA A 70 -7.39 0.97 -21.14
C ALA A 70 -8.85 0.57 -21.45
N LYS A 71 -9.32 -0.55 -20.89
CA LYS A 71 -10.71 -0.98 -21.02
C LYS A 71 -11.70 -0.11 -20.24
N PHE A 72 -11.25 0.51 -19.15
CA PHE A 72 -12.07 1.35 -18.27
C PHE A 72 -11.99 2.84 -18.62
N ILE A 73 -11.00 3.27 -19.41
CA ILE A 73 -10.89 4.66 -19.89
C ILE A 73 -12.14 5.01 -20.71
N GLY A 74 -12.81 6.12 -20.35
CA GLY A 74 -14.00 6.62 -21.03
C GLY A 74 -15.33 6.06 -20.51
N GLN A 75 -15.30 5.17 -19.52
CA GLN A 75 -16.50 4.63 -18.89
C GLN A 75 -16.83 5.39 -17.60
N THR A 76 -18.10 5.76 -17.42
CA THR A 76 -18.54 6.64 -16.32
C THR A 76 -19.16 5.90 -15.14
N THR A 77 -19.54 4.63 -15.30
CA THR A 77 -20.45 3.95 -14.35
C THR A 77 -20.17 2.47 -14.17
N VAL A 78 -18.97 2.00 -14.55
CA VAL A 78 -18.69 0.57 -14.63
C VAL A 78 -17.84 0.16 -13.43
N SER A 79 -18.44 -0.66 -12.57
CA SER A 79 -17.76 -1.51 -11.59
C SER A 79 -17.95 -2.95 -12.06
N GLU A 80 -16.85 -3.69 -12.21
CA GLU A 80 -16.92 -5.08 -12.65
C GLU A 80 -16.39 -6.00 -11.56
N THR A 81 -17.15 -7.07 -11.33
CA THR A 81 -16.73 -8.16 -10.45
C THR A 81 -16.59 -9.42 -11.29
N SER A 82 -15.44 -10.09 -11.19
CA SER A 82 -15.22 -11.38 -11.83
C SER A 82 -14.73 -12.40 -10.80
N THR A 83 -15.48 -13.46 -10.59
CA THR A 83 -15.02 -14.59 -9.77
C THR A 83 -14.05 -15.43 -10.59
N VAL A 84 -12.83 -15.61 -10.09
CA VAL A 84 -11.75 -16.35 -10.77
C VAL A 84 -11.62 -17.75 -10.22
N LEU A 85 -11.64 -17.89 -8.89
CA LEU A 85 -11.39 -19.15 -8.21
C LEU A 85 -12.29 -19.26 -6.97
N ASN A 86 -12.96 -20.39 -6.84
CA ASN A 86 -13.56 -20.78 -5.57
C ASN A 86 -12.44 -21.31 -4.65
N TRP A 87 -12.16 -20.60 -3.56
CA TRP A 87 -11.00 -20.88 -2.72
C TRP A 87 -11.29 -21.97 -1.69
N VAL A 88 -12.36 -21.80 -0.90
CA VAL A 88 -12.74 -22.75 0.15
C VAL A 88 -14.26 -22.86 0.22
N ASN A 89 -14.77 -24.10 0.18
CA ASN A 89 -16.15 -24.40 0.54
C ASN A 89 -16.20 -25.10 1.89
N PHE A 90 -17.10 -24.67 2.76
CA PHE A 90 -17.29 -25.30 4.07
C PHE A 90 -18.75 -25.26 4.51
N GLY A 91 -19.12 -26.23 5.34
CA GLY A 91 -20.43 -26.26 5.98
C GLY A 91 -20.39 -25.48 7.29
N TRP A 92 -21.25 -24.50 7.44
CA TRP A 92 -21.45 -23.78 8.68
C TRP A 92 -22.64 -24.34 9.43
N HIS A 93 -22.40 -24.75 10.68
CA HIS A 93 -23.46 -25.21 11.54
C HIS A 93 -24.16 -24.02 12.17
N ASP A 94 -25.38 -23.75 11.72
CA ASP A 94 -26.25 -22.77 12.37
C ASP A 94 -26.78 -23.35 13.68
N ALA A 95 -26.27 -22.84 14.80
CA ALA A 95 -26.65 -23.28 16.14
C ALA A 95 -28.14 -23.03 16.46
N ALA A 96 -28.80 -22.09 15.77
CA ALA A 96 -30.21 -21.78 15.99
C ALA A 96 -31.15 -22.74 15.23
N THR A 97 -30.78 -23.15 14.02
CA THR A 97 -31.62 -24.03 13.18
C THR A 97 -31.16 -25.50 13.18
N GLY A 98 -29.96 -25.79 13.68
CA GLY A 98 -29.31 -27.10 13.57
C GLY A 98 -29.00 -27.51 12.13
N SER A 99 -29.13 -26.58 11.18
CA SER A 99 -28.87 -26.83 9.76
C SER A 99 -27.41 -26.55 9.42
N ILE A 100 -26.88 -27.31 8.47
CA ILE A 100 -25.56 -27.04 7.89
C ILE A 100 -25.79 -26.24 6.61
N GLN A 101 -25.37 -24.98 6.61
CA GLN A 101 -25.39 -24.13 5.42
C GLN A 101 -24.04 -24.24 4.70
N ALA A 102 -24.06 -24.53 3.40
CA ALA A 102 -22.86 -24.47 2.58
C ALA A 102 -22.48 -23.00 2.33
N MET A 103 -21.22 -22.65 2.61
CA MET A 103 -20.68 -21.32 2.36
C MET A 103 -19.41 -21.45 1.49
N SER A 104 -19.23 -20.50 0.58
CA SER A 104 -18.00 -20.35 -0.21
C SER A 104 -17.23 -19.10 0.20
N LEU A 105 -15.90 -19.22 0.20
CA LEU A 105 -14.99 -18.10 0.08
C LEU A 105 -14.41 -18.14 -1.32
N ASP A 106 -14.69 -17.09 -2.08
CA ASP A 106 -14.29 -16.96 -3.47
C ASP A 106 -13.17 -15.93 -3.60
N PHE A 107 -12.38 -16.05 -4.66
CA PHE A 107 -11.39 -15.07 -5.08
C PHE A 107 -11.78 -14.53 -6.44
N GLY A 108 -11.85 -13.20 -6.53
CA GLY A 108 -12.12 -12.53 -7.78
C GLY A 108 -11.44 -11.17 -7.89
N PHE A 109 -11.88 -10.43 -8.90
CA PHE A 109 -11.42 -9.07 -9.16
C PHE A 109 -12.57 -8.09 -9.06
N TYR A 110 -12.30 -6.96 -8.41
CA TYR A 110 -13.18 -5.80 -8.43
C TYR A 110 -12.45 -4.61 -9.04
N VAL A 111 -12.97 -4.13 -10.17
CA VAL A 111 -12.35 -3.04 -10.93
C VAL A 111 -13.32 -1.88 -11.04
N ASP A 112 -12.94 -0.75 -10.46
CA ASP A 112 -13.59 0.55 -10.58
C ASP A 112 -12.53 1.66 -10.78
N HIS A 113 -12.94 2.92 -10.83
CA HIS A 113 -12.03 4.05 -10.99
C HIS A 113 -10.97 4.16 -9.88
N THR A 114 -11.29 3.77 -8.65
CA THR A 114 -10.34 3.77 -7.53
C THR A 114 -9.29 2.67 -7.71
N THR A 115 -9.70 1.46 -8.12
CA THR A 115 -8.80 0.34 -8.47
C THR A 115 -7.87 0.78 -9.58
N VAL A 116 -8.43 1.29 -10.70
CA VAL A 116 -7.69 1.66 -11.91
C VAL A 116 -6.62 2.70 -11.59
N MET A 117 -6.96 3.74 -10.83
CA MET A 117 -6.01 4.79 -10.45
C MET A 117 -4.86 4.23 -9.60
N LEU A 118 -5.17 3.44 -8.56
CA LEU A 118 -4.15 2.90 -7.67
C LEU A 118 -3.32 1.80 -8.32
N LEU A 119 -3.92 1.00 -9.20
CA LEU A 119 -3.26 -0.04 -9.95
C LEU A 119 -2.20 0.56 -10.87
N PHE A 120 -2.52 1.66 -11.55
CA PHE A 120 -1.55 2.41 -12.33
C PHE A 120 -0.38 2.88 -11.47
N VAL A 121 -0.67 3.61 -10.39
CA VAL A 121 0.36 4.17 -9.49
C VAL A 121 1.26 3.07 -8.94
N ALA A 122 0.69 2.00 -8.40
CA ALA A 122 1.43 0.91 -7.81
C ALA A 122 2.28 0.18 -8.85
N SER A 123 1.71 -0.26 -9.98
CA SER A 123 2.47 -1.01 -11.00
C SER A 123 3.56 -0.16 -11.65
N PHE A 124 3.30 1.13 -11.89
CA PHE A 124 4.27 2.05 -12.47
C PHE A 124 5.44 2.33 -11.52
N LEU A 125 5.15 2.68 -10.27
CA LEU A 125 6.21 2.96 -9.29
C LEU A 125 7.00 1.70 -8.92
N CYS A 126 6.37 0.53 -8.81
CA CYS A 126 7.09 -0.72 -8.56
C CYS A 126 8.10 -1.03 -9.69
N LEU A 127 7.76 -0.76 -10.95
CA LEU A 127 8.72 -0.88 -12.05
C LEU A 127 9.90 0.11 -11.91
N LEU A 128 9.61 1.39 -11.67
CA LEU A 128 10.65 2.41 -11.53
C LEU A 128 11.58 2.13 -10.34
N ILE A 129 11.02 1.71 -9.21
CA ILE A 129 11.78 1.36 -8.02
C ILE A 129 12.60 0.09 -8.27
N ASN A 130 12.11 -0.86 -9.07
CA ASN A 130 12.92 -2.02 -9.47
C ASN A 130 14.13 -1.57 -10.30
N VAL A 131 13.95 -0.67 -11.27
CA VAL A 131 15.06 -0.10 -12.06
C VAL A 131 16.06 0.59 -11.14
N PHE A 132 15.59 1.44 -10.23
CA PHE A 132 16.41 2.12 -9.24
C PHE A 132 17.18 1.13 -8.34
N SER A 133 16.53 0.05 -7.89
CA SER A 133 17.13 -0.98 -7.05
C SER A 133 18.29 -1.70 -7.73
N ILE A 134 18.22 -1.90 -9.06
CA ILE A 134 19.30 -2.52 -9.84
C ILE A 134 20.57 -1.67 -9.78
N GLY A 135 20.43 -0.34 -9.84
CA GLY A 135 21.56 0.57 -9.66
C GLY A 135 22.04 0.61 -8.22
N TYR A 136 21.13 0.77 -7.26
CA TYR A 136 21.48 1.03 -5.85
C TYR A 136 22.00 -0.20 -5.08
N MET A 137 21.39 -1.37 -5.28
CA MET A 137 21.69 -2.56 -4.47
C MET A 137 22.97 -3.26 -4.91
N ASN A 138 23.33 -3.17 -6.19
CA ASN A 138 24.44 -3.94 -6.78
C ASN A 138 25.79 -3.19 -6.80
N THR A 139 25.86 -2.03 -6.16
CA THR A 139 27.05 -1.17 -6.11
C THR A 139 27.84 -1.29 -4.82
N ASP A 140 27.20 -1.66 -3.71
CA ASP A 140 27.85 -1.76 -2.40
C ASP A 140 28.30 -3.21 -2.12
N PRO A 141 29.59 -3.47 -1.87
CA PRO A 141 30.10 -4.80 -1.54
C PRO A 141 29.40 -5.47 -0.36
N ILE A 142 28.84 -4.70 0.59
CA ILE A 142 28.10 -5.28 1.71
C ILE A 142 26.88 -6.10 1.26
N ASN A 143 26.33 -5.77 0.09
CA ASN A 143 25.14 -6.38 -0.49
C ASN A 143 25.46 -7.60 -1.36
N ASP A 144 26.73 -7.91 -1.58
CA ASP A 144 27.14 -9.06 -2.38
C ASP A 144 26.60 -10.37 -1.80
N ASN A 145 26.13 -11.25 -2.68
CA ASN A 145 25.64 -12.60 -2.36
C ASN A 145 24.39 -12.63 -1.46
N ARG A 146 23.69 -11.51 -1.29
CA ARG A 146 22.43 -11.40 -0.52
C ARG A 146 21.32 -10.66 -1.26
N ASN A 147 21.60 -10.01 -2.40
CA ASN A 147 20.62 -9.22 -3.15
C ASN A 147 19.48 -10.07 -3.73
N HIS A 148 19.71 -11.36 -3.96
CA HIS A 148 18.64 -12.27 -4.39
C HIS A 148 17.50 -12.38 -3.36
N ARG A 149 17.80 -12.26 -2.06
CA ARG A 149 16.76 -12.19 -1.03
C ARG A 149 15.96 -10.90 -1.15
N PHE A 150 16.65 -9.77 -1.33
CA PHE A 150 16.01 -8.47 -1.55
C PHE A 150 15.05 -8.52 -2.75
N TYR A 151 15.50 -9.00 -3.93
CA TYR A 151 14.66 -9.02 -5.13
C TYR A 151 13.50 -9.99 -5.01
N ALA A 152 13.69 -11.14 -4.35
CA ALA A 152 12.61 -12.07 -4.08
C ALA A 152 11.53 -11.41 -3.20
N GLU A 153 11.93 -10.85 -2.06
CA GLU A 153 11.02 -10.16 -1.14
C GLU A 153 10.36 -8.94 -1.80
N PHE A 154 11.09 -8.20 -2.63
CA PHE A 154 10.59 -7.06 -3.40
C PHE A 154 9.45 -7.44 -4.34
N VAL A 155 9.61 -8.49 -5.16
CA VAL A 155 8.53 -8.90 -6.08
C VAL A 155 7.33 -9.45 -5.32
N LEU A 156 7.54 -10.18 -4.22
CA LEU A 156 6.44 -10.65 -3.36
C LEU A 156 5.67 -9.48 -2.74
N PHE A 157 6.39 -8.44 -2.31
CA PHE A 157 5.80 -7.20 -1.83
C PHE A 157 4.93 -6.54 -2.90
N CYS A 158 5.46 -6.40 -4.12
CA CYS A 158 4.72 -5.83 -5.26
C CYS A 158 3.46 -6.63 -5.57
N SER A 159 3.55 -7.97 -5.55
CA SER A 159 2.38 -8.84 -5.69
C SER A 159 1.33 -8.59 -4.62
N GLY A 160 1.74 -8.37 -3.36
CA GLY A 160 0.84 -8.02 -2.27
C GLY A 160 0.06 -6.74 -2.55
N MET A 161 0.73 -5.66 -2.95
CA MET A 161 0.05 -4.40 -3.26
C MET A 161 -0.91 -4.54 -4.46
N LEU A 162 -0.45 -5.17 -5.55
CA LEU A 162 -1.28 -5.33 -6.76
C LEU A 162 -2.49 -6.23 -6.49
N GLY A 163 -2.31 -7.30 -5.70
CA GLY A 163 -3.40 -8.19 -5.31
C GLY A 163 -4.41 -7.52 -4.39
N MET A 164 -3.95 -6.71 -3.43
CA MET A 164 -4.83 -5.93 -2.57
C MET A 164 -5.72 -5.00 -3.39
N VAL A 165 -5.14 -4.25 -4.34
CA VAL A 165 -5.87 -3.30 -5.17
C VAL A 165 -6.91 -3.99 -6.05
N LEU A 166 -6.60 -5.18 -6.57
CA LEU A 166 -7.51 -5.91 -7.44
C LEU A 166 -8.57 -6.75 -6.71
N SER A 167 -8.39 -7.02 -5.40
CA SER A 167 -9.29 -7.89 -4.65
C SER A 167 -10.76 -7.48 -4.68
N ASP A 168 -11.66 -8.46 -4.69
CA ASP A 168 -13.12 -8.29 -4.71
C ASP A 168 -13.80 -8.48 -3.35
N SER A 169 -13.03 -8.74 -2.31
CA SER A 169 -13.52 -9.01 -0.97
C SER A 169 -12.59 -8.39 0.06
N PHE A 170 -13.15 -7.92 1.17
CA PHE A 170 -12.35 -7.42 2.29
C PHE A 170 -11.46 -8.50 2.90
N LEU A 171 -11.82 -9.79 2.74
CA LEU A 171 -10.97 -10.90 3.17
C LEU A 171 -9.68 -10.99 2.33
N TRP A 172 -9.79 -10.93 1.01
CA TRP A 172 -8.62 -10.96 0.12
C TRP A 172 -7.78 -9.70 0.23
N LEU A 173 -8.42 -8.54 0.41
CA LEU A 173 -7.72 -7.31 0.78
C LEU A 173 -6.85 -7.56 2.01
N PHE A 174 -7.39 -8.18 3.06
CA PHE A 174 -6.67 -8.51 4.29
C PHE A 174 -5.54 -9.55 4.09
N ILE A 175 -5.76 -10.59 3.27
CA ILE A 175 -4.71 -11.58 2.98
C ILE A 175 -3.50 -10.91 2.31
N PHE A 176 -3.74 -10.05 1.32
CA PHE A 176 -2.66 -9.31 0.65
C PHE A 176 -2.03 -8.22 1.52
N TRP A 177 -2.83 -7.59 2.39
CA TRP A 177 -2.38 -6.66 3.42
C TRP A 177 -1.39 -7.27 4.42
N GLU A 178 -1.64 -8.53 4.78
CA GLU A 178 -0.78 -9.35 5.62
C GLU A 178 0.49 -9.80 4.90
N LEU A 179 0.35 -10.26 3.66
CA LEU A 179 1.50 -10.61 2.81
C LEU A 179 2.47 -9.44 2.68
N MET A 180 1.94 -8.24 2.44
CA MET A 180 2.72 -7.02 2.36
C MET A 180 3.35 -6.64 3.72
N GLY A 181 2.64 -6.87 4.83
CA GLY A 181 3.19 -6.70 6.18
C GLY A 181 4.39 -7.61 6.45
N LEU A 182 4.31 -8.88 6.06
CA LEU A 182 5.43 -9.81 6.16
C LEU A 182 6.61 -9.34 5.30
N CYS A 183 6.37 -8.96 4.05
CA CYS A 183 7.44 -8.47 3.17
C CYS A 183 8.10 -7.19 3.70
N SER A 184 7.32 -6.28 4.30
CA SER A 184 7.89 -5.08 4.95
C SER A 184 8.81 -5.40 6.11
N TYR A 185 8.47 -6.40 6.93
CA TYR A 185 9.30 -6.84 8.04
C TYR A 185 10.65 -7.37 7.53
N LEU A 186 10.62 -8.20 6.49
CA LEU A 186 11.82 -8.78 5.89
C LEU A 186 12.70 -7.72 5.22
N LEU A 187 12.10 -6.80 4.46
CA LEU A 187 12.82 -5.75 3.74
C LEU A 187 13.40 -4.66 4.65
N ILE A 188 12.68 -4.23 5.71
CA ILE A 188 13.24 -3.31 6.72
C ILE A 188 14.40 -4.00 7.45
N GLY A 189 14.24 -5.28 7.77
CA GLY A 189 15.25 -6.13 8.41
C GLY A 189 16.31 -6.67 7.45
N PHE A 190 16.50 -6.08 6.27
CA PHE A 190 17.45 -6.62 5.28
C PHE A 190 18.88 -6.73 5.84
N TYR A 191 19.31 -5.72 6.60
CA TYR A 191 20.57 -5.70 7.34
C TYR A 191 20.40 -6.23 8.78
N TYR A 192 19.82 -7.43 8.91
CA TYR A 192 19.45 -8.03 10.20
C TYR A 192 20.61 -8.20 11.19
N GLU A 193 21.85 -8.18 10.72
CA GLU A 193 23.05 -8.22 11.55
C GLU A 193 23.24 -6.94 12.37
N ARG A 194 22.68 -5.80 11.91
CA ARG A 194 22.67 -4.53 12.64
C ARG A 194 21.56 -4.54 13.69
N PRO A 195 21.87 -4.36 14.99
CA PRO A 195 20.84 -4.34 16.04
C PRO A 195 19.76 -3.27 15.83
N SER A 196 20.11 -2.11 15.25
CA SER A 196 19.17 -1.03 14.91
C SER A 196 18.12 -1.49 13.89
N ALA A 197 18.57 -2.09 12.77
CA ALA A 197 17.69 -2.57 11.71
C ALA A 197 16.80 -3.73 12.18
N ALA A 198 17.34 -4.67 12.96
CA ALA A 198 16.55 -5.77 13.52
C ALA A 198 15.48 -5.25 14.51
N TYR A 199 15.81 -4.24 15.32
CA TYR A 199 14.84 -3.59 16.21
C TYR A 199 13.78 -2.81 15.43
N ALA A 200 14.17 -2.05 14.41
CA ALA A 200 13.27 -1.31 13.54
C ALA A 200 12.26 -2.23 12.83
N ALA A 201 12.73 -3.34 12.25
CA ALA A 201 11.88 -4.34 11.62
C ALA A 201 10.83 -4.90 12.59
N LYS A 202 11.25 -5.31 13.79
CA LYS A 202 10.34 -5.80 14.84
C LYS A 202 9.33 -4.73 15.26
N LYS A 203 9.78 -3.48 15.46
CA LYS A 203 8.89 -2.37 15.84
C LYS A 203 7.84 -2.12 14.77
N ALA A 204 8.23 -2.10 13.50
CA ALA A 204 7.31 -1.97 12.37
C ALA A 204 6.28 -3.09 12.35
N PHE A 205 6.74 -4.34 12.39
CA PHE A 205 5.85 -5.48 12.35
C PHE A 205 4.85 -5.49 13.51
N LEU A 206 5.32 -5.27 14.75
CA LEU A 206 4.46 -5.31 15.94
C LEU A 206 3.47 -4.14 15.97
N THR A 207 3.90 -2.94 15.59
CA THR A 207 3.02 -1.76 15.62
C THR A 207 1.90 -1.88 14.59
N THR A 208 2.19 -2.37 13.38
CA THR A 208 1.14 -2.60 12.38
C THR A 208 0.25 -3.77 12.78
N ARG A 209 0.83 -4.81 13.40
CA ARG A 209 0.09 -5.98 13.88
C ARG A 209 -1.00 -5.65 14.88
N VAL A 210 -0.75 -4.66 15.75
CA VAL A 210 -1.79 -4.16 16.67
C VAL A 210 -3.00 -3.65 15.90
N GLY A 211 -2.78 -2.87 14.84
CA GLY A 211 -3.86 -2.42 13.95
C GLY A 211 -4.54 -3.59 13.24
N ASP A 212 -3.76 -4.55 12.75
CA ASP A 212 -4.25 -5.72 12.02
C ASP A 212 -5.21 -6.58 12.87
N VAL A 213 -4.99 -6.68 14.19
CA VAL A 213 -5.93 -7.37 15.11
C VAL A 213 -7.29 -6.70 15.12
N PHE A 214 -7.34 -5.37 15.20
CA PHE A 214 -8.61 -4.64 15.14
C PHE A 214 -9.26 -4.74 13.77
N LEU A 215 -8.48 -4.73 12.69
CA LEU A 215 -8.98 -4.98 11.35
C LEU A 215 -9.72 -6.33 11.27
N VAL A 216 -9.11 -7.40 11.78
CA VAL A 216 -9.74 -8.73 11.82
C VAL A 216 -11.03 -8.74 12.65
N ILE A 217 -11.06 -8.05 13.79
CA ILE A 217 -12.28 -7.90 14.59
C ILE A 217 -13.38 -7.21 13.77
N GLY A 218 -13.03 -6.12 13.07
CA GLY A 218 -13.95 -5.42 12.17
C GLY A 218 -14.48 -6.31 11.04
N LEU A 219 -13.62 -7.12 10.43
CA LEU A 219 -14.01 -8.10 9.39
C LEU A 219 -14.93 -9.19 9.94
N ALA A 220 -14.67 -9.72 11.14
CA ALA A 220 -15.53 -10.71 11.76
C ALA A 220 -16.92 -10.14 12.09
N MET A 221 -16.99 -8.88 12.52
CA MET A 221 -18.26 -8.17 12.72
C MET A 221 -18.99 -7.95 11.39
N LEU A 222 -18.28 -7.54 10.34
CA LEU A 222 -18.85 -7.33 9.02
C LEU A 222 -19.41 -8.65 8.46
N TRP A 223 -18.66 -9.75 8.57
CA TRP A 223 -19.11 -11.09 8.21
C TRP A 223 -20.44 -11.43 8.90
N ASN A 224 -20.53 -11.24 10.22
CA ASN A 224 -21.74 -11.54 10.98
C ASN A 224 -22.95 -10.67 10.58
N LEU A 225 -22.70 -9.43 10.14
CA LEU A 225 -23.77 -8.53 9.69
C LEU A 225 -24.31 -8.91 8.31
N PHE A 226 -23.44 -9.33 7.40
CA PHE A 226 -23.79 -9.57 5.99
C PHE A 226 -24.05 -11.03 5.63
N GLN A 227 -23.61 -11.99 6.44
CA GLN A 227 -23.82 -13.42 6.19
C GLN A 227 -25.29 -13.81 5.95
N PRO A 228 -26.29 -13.28 6.68
CA PRO A 228 -27.69 -13.60 6.42
C PRO A 228 -28.18 -13.21 5.02
N TYR A 229 -27.52 -12.25 4.38
CA TYR A 229 -27.88 -11.72 3.06
C TYR A 229 -27.00 -12.28 1.92
N ALA A 230 -25.88 -12.93 2.26
CA ALA A 230 -24.92 -13.42 1.29
C ALA A 230 -25.43 -14.61 0.45
N ALA A 231 -26.52 -15.27 0.85
CA ALA A 231 -27.16 -16.37 0.11
C ALA A 231 -26.19 -17.50 -0.32
N GLY A 232 -25.18 -17.80 0.52
CA GLY A 232 -24.17 -18.83 0.27
C GLY A 232 -22.87 -18.32 -0.38
N GLN A 233 -22.83 -17.06 -0.82
CA GLN A 233 -21.62 -16.37 -1.32
C GLN A 233 -20.73 -15.87 -0.17
N ASP A 234 -19.53 -15.40 -0.50
CA ASP A 234 -18.65 -14.72 0.45
C ASP A 234 -19.31 -13.44 1.00
N ALA A 235 -19.63 -13.45 2.31
CA ALA A 235 -20.27 -12.35 3.00
C ALA A 235 -19.42 -11.07 3.07
N LEU A 236 -18.10 -11.17 2.84
CA LEU A 236 -17.16 -10.05 2.80
C LEU A 236 -16.88 -9.56 1.37
N SER A 237 -17.47 -10.19 0.36
CA SER A 237 -17.37 -9.73 -1.02
C SER A 237 -18.00 -8.35 -1.17
N TYR A 238 -17.40 -7.53 -2.03
CA TYR A 238 -17.89 -6.19 -2.33
C TYR A 238 -19.27 -6.22 -2.97
N ALA A 239 -19.57 -7.27 -3.75
CA ALA A 239 -20.90 -7.50 -4.31
C ALA A 239 -21.99 -7.62 -3.23
N VAL A 240 -21.68 -8.26 -2.09
CA VAL A 240 -22.61 -8.40 -0.97
C VAL A 240 -22.62 -7.16 -0.08
N VAL A 241 -21.44 -6.63 0.26
CA VAL A 241 -21.31 -5.54 1.24
C VAL A 241 -21.73 -4.17 0.68
N PHE A 242 -21.52 -3.92 -0.61
CA PHE A 242 -21.89 -2.66 -1.26
C PHE A 242 -23.31 -2.67 -1.84
N ASP A 243 -24.03 -3.78 -1.76
CA ASP A 243 -25.41 -3.85 -2.24
C ASP A 243 -26.32 -2.94 -1.41
N GLY A 244 -27.05 -2.06 -2.11
CA GLY A 244 -27.94 -1.10 -1.47
C GLY A 244 -29.12 -1.74 -0.75
N GLY A 245 -29.61 -2.89 -1.23
CA GLY A 245 -30.70 -3.64 -0.59
C GLY A 245 -30.26 -4.29 0.71
N HIS A 246 -29.06 -4.87 0.75
CA HIS A 246 -28.48 -5.42 1.98
C HIS A 246 -28.20 -4.33 3.01
N LEU A 247 -27.68 -3.18 2.57
CA LEU A 247 -27.48 -2.02 3.44
C LEU A 247 -28.81 -1.50 4.00
N GLN A 248 -29.86 -1.42 3.18
CA GLN A 248 -31.20 -1.08 3.65
C GLN A 248 -31.71 -2.08 4.70
N ALA A 249 -31.54 -3.38 4.48
CA ALA A 249 -31.95 -4.40 5.45
C ALA A 249 -31.20 -4.29 6.79
N ILE A 250 -29.92 -3.91 6.78
CA ILE A 250 -29.15 -3.61 8.01
C ILE A 250 -29.72 -2.39 8.74
N ALA A 251 -30.07 -1.33 7.99
CA ALA A 251 -30.66 -0.12 8.54
C ALA A 251 -32.03 -0.41 9.18
N ASP A 252 -32.91 -1.13 8.46
CA ASP A 252 -34.25 -1.51 8.93
C ASP A 252 -34.19 -2.42 10.17
N ALA A 253 -33.14 -3.24 10.28
CA ALA A 253 -32.88 -4.07 11.46
C ALA A 253 -32.30 -3.27 12.65
N GLY A 254 -32.09 -1.96 12.52
CA GLY A 254 -31.51 -1.11 13.57
C GLY A 254 -30.03 -1.40 13.85
N LYS A 255 -29.30 -1.98 12.88
CA LYS A 255 -27.92 -2.45 13.05
C LYS A 255 -26.87 -1.47 12.51
N SER A 256 -27.25 -0.26 12.10
CA SER A 256 -26.31 0.75 11.58
C SER A 256 -25.18 1.07 12.56
N GLY A 257 -25.45 1.12 13.87
CA GLY A 257 -24.40 1.32 14.88
C GLY A 257 -23.39 0.17 14.97
N ALA A 258 -23.83 -1.07 14.76
CA ALA A 258 -22.92 -2.23 14.72
C ALA A 258 -22.05 -2.19 13.45
N LEU A 259 -22.62 -1.76 12.32
CA LEU A 259 -21.88 -1.53 11.08
C LEU A 259 -20.84 -0.40 11.25
N GLN A 260 -21.22 0.72 11.87
CA GLN A 260 -20.29 1.80 12.20
C GLN A 260 -19.12 1.31 13.06
N LEU A 261 -19.39 0.47 14.07
CA LEU A 261 -18.35 -0.08 14.92
C LEU A 261 -17.43 -1.04 14.15
N ALA A 262 -17.97 -1.86 13.25
CA ALA A 262 -17.18 -2.72 12.38
C ALA A 262 -16.22 -1.92 11.49
N LEU A 263 -16.73 -0.85 10.84
CA LEU A 263 -15.93 0.06 10.02
C LEU A 263 -14.89 0.82 10.86
N GLY A 264 -15.22 1.20 12.08
CA GLY A 264 -14.29 1.82 13.03
C GLY A 264 -13.12 0.90 13.40
N PHE A 265 -13.39 -0.38 13.66
CA PHE A 265 -12.34 -1.36 13.90
C PHE A 265 -11.46 -1.60 12.67
N MET A 266 -12.07 -1.66 11.47
CA MET A 266 -11.31 -1.71 10.22
C MET A 266 -10.42 -0.47 10.04
N PHE A 267 -10.91 0.71 10.41
CA PHE A 267 -10.13 1.95 10.35
C PHE A 267 -8.91 1.94 11.27
N ILE A 268 -8.97 1.30 12.45
CA ILE A 268 -7.78 1.13 13.31
C ILE A 268 -6.68 0.32 12.59
N GLY A 269 -7.06 -0.63 11.73
CA GLY A 269 -6.13 -1.28 10.80
C GLY A 269 -5.41 -0.27 9.90
N ALA A 270 -6.18 0.60 9.23
CA ALA A 270 -5.64 1.67 8.40
C ALA A 270 -4.71 2.63 9.17
N VAL A 271 -5.04 2.96 10.42
CA VAL A 271 -4.19 3.76 11.31
C VAL A 271 -2.81 3.11 11.49
N GLY A 272 -2.76 1.79 11.67
CA GLY A 272 -1.50 1.04 11.80
C GLY A 272 -0.64 1.06 10.54
N LYS A 273 -1.18 0.61 9.39
CA LYS A 273 -0.40 0.53 8.14
C LYS A 273 -0.01 1.87 7.54
N SER A 274 -0.79 2.91 7.76
CA SER A 274 -0.51 4.25 7.24
C SER A 274 0.14 5.18 8.26
N ALA A 275 0.66 4.62 9.36
CA ALA A 275 1.42 5.34 10.40
C ALA A 275 0.68 6.58 10.92
N GLN A 276 -0.62 6.44 11.20
CA GLN A 276 -1.41 7.52 11.80
C GLN A 276 -1.27 7.52 13.31
N PHE A 277 -1.55 8.65 13.96
CA PHE A 277 -1.63 8.70 15.41
C PHE A 277 -2.72 7.73 15.92
N PRO A 278 -2.42 6.87 16.91
CA PRO A 278 -1.18 6.78 17.69
C PRO A 278 -0.12 5.80 17.15
N LEU A 279 -0.44 4.93 16.19
CA LEU A 279 0.42 3.84 15.68
C LEU A 279 1.46 4.28 14.61
N HIS A 280 2.12 5.40 14.84
CA HIS A 280 2.97 6.07 13.84
C HIS A 280 4.49 5.83 14.02
N VAL A 281 4.90 5.38 15.21
CA VAL A 281 6.30 5.37 15.67
C VAL A 281 7.24 4.48 14.85
N TRP A 282 6.71 3.57 14.03
CA TRP A 282 7.51 2.65 13.26
C TRP A 282 8.06 3.22 11.96
N LEU A 283 7.36 4.19 11.36
CA LEU A 283 7.64 4.64 10.01
C LEU A 283 9.00 5.38 9.90
N PRO A 284 9.40 6.25 10.86
CA PRO A 284 10.73 6.84 10.83
C PRO A 284 11.85 5.82 11.01
N ASP A 285 11.64 4.80 11.85
CA ASP A 285 12.63 3.75 12.10
C ASP A 285 12.75 2.78 10.92
N ALA A 286 11.71 2.63 10.10
CA ALA A 286 11.76 1.87 8.86
C ALA A 286 12.81 2.39 7.86
N MET A 287 13.36 3.60 8.08
CA MET A 287 14.44 4.17 7.29
C MET A 287 15.79 3.47 7.50
N GLU A 288 15.91 2.55 8.47
CA GLU A 288 17.06 1.64 8.59
C GLU A 288 17.19 0.67 7.41
N GLY A 289 16.09 0.41 6.69
CA GLY A 289 16.10 -0.42 5.50
C GLY A 289 16.86 0.23 4.32
N PRO A 290 17.18 -0.56 3.27
CA PRO A 290 17.74 -0.02 2.04
C PRO A 290 16.85 1.06 1.42
N THR A 291 17.43 2.09 0.83
CA THR A 291 16.67 3.24 0.28
C THR A 291 15.60 2.85 -0.76
N PRO A 292 15.80 1.83 -1.63
CA PRO A 292 14.72 1.35 -2.49
C PRO A 292 13.50 0.81 -1.73
N VAL A 293 13.69 0.23 -0.53
CA VAL A 293 12.60 -0.21 0.35
C VAL A 293 11.82 1.00 0.86
N SER A 294 12.51 2.08 1.27
CA SER A 294 11.85 3.32 1.68
C SER A 294 10.99 3.89 0.54
N ALA A 295 11.51 3.93 -0.69
CA ALA A 295 10.72 4.34 -1.86
C ALA A 295 9.49 3.44 -2.05
N LEU A 296 9.65 2.11 -1.95
CA LEU A 296 8.56 1.15 -2.13
C LEU A 296 7.45 1.31 -1.09
N ILE A 297 7.82 1.33 0.20
CA ILE A 297 6.90 1.42 1.33
C ILE A 297 6.13 2.75 1.32
N HIS A 298 6.80 3.87 1.03
CA HIS A 298 6.24 5.21 1.17
C HIS A 298 5.50 5.73 -0.06
N ALA A 299 5.88 5.28 -1.26
CA ALA A 299 5.34 5.82 -2.49
C ALA A 299 4.32 4.88 -3.14
N ALA A 300 4.68 3.60 -3.28
CA ALA A 300 3.93 2.68 -4.13
C ALA A 300 2.92 1.82 -3.36
N THR A 301 3.15 1.54 -2.07
CA THR A 301 2.55 0.37 -1.45
C THR A 301 2.00 0.58 -0.02
N MET A 302 2.71 0.15 1.02
CA MET A 302 2.20 -0.15 2.36
C MET A 302 1.41 0.97 3.00
N VAL A 303 1.93 2.17 2.93
CA VAL A 303 1.29 3.32 3.56
C VAL A 303 0.05 3.79 2.81
N ASN A 304 -0.08 3.46 1.51
CA ASN A 304 -1.26 3.73 0.71
C ASN A 304 -2.38 2.71 0.93
N ALA A 305 -2.07 1.53 1.46
CA ALA A 305 -3.06 0.48 1.72
C ALA A 305 -4.16 0.93 2.69
N GLY A 306 -3.80 1.63 3.77
CA GLY A 306 -4.79 2.16 4.71
C GLY A 306 -5.69 3.23 4.07
N LEU A 307 -5.12 4.09 3.21
CA LEU A 307 -5.90 5.06 2.43
C LEU A 307 -6.84 4.37 1.44
N TYR A 308 -6.37 3.30 0.80
CA TYR A 308 -7.19 2.50 -0.09
C TYR A 308 -8.36 1.83 0.64
N LEU A 309 -8.11 1.25 1.82
CA LEU A 309 -9.16 0.66 2.65
C LEU A 309 -10.23 1.69 3.02
N VAL A 310 -9.84 2.91 3.43
CA VAL A 310 -10.80 3.98 3.74
C VAL A 310 -11.54 4.45 2.49
N ALA A 311 -10.86 4.58 1.35
CA ALA A 311 -11.51 4.89 0.08
C ALA A 311 -12.52 3.80 -0.33
N ARG A 312 -12.22 2.53 -0.05
CA ARG A 312 -13.10 1.37 -0.29
C ARG A 312 -14.32 1.32 0.64
N MET A 313 -14.30 2.05 1.75
CA MET A 313 -15.50 2.22 2.58
C MET A 313 -16.49 3.23 1.97
N PHE A 314 -16.08 4.03 0.97
CA PHE A 314 -16.93 5.08 0.40
C PHE A 314 -18.32 4.60 -0.04
N PRO A 315 -18.49 3.47 -0.76
CA PRO A 315 -19.83 2.98 -1.14
C PRO A 315 -20.76 2.74 0.05
N ILE A 316 -20.22 2.34 1.21
CA ILE A 316 -20.99 2.11 2.44
C ILE A 316 -21.41 3.44 3.07
N PHE A 317 -20.51 4.43 3.12
CA PHE A 317 -20.82 5.78 3.63
C PHE A 317 -21.77 6.55 2.72
N ALA A 318 -21.69 6.29 1.42
CA ALA A 318 -22.50 6.84 0.35
C ALA A 318 -23.83 6.09 0.14
N ALA A 319 -24.17 5.12 0.98
CA ALA A 319 -25.46 4.45 0.84
C ALA A 319 -26.58 5.32 1.40
N GLU A 320 -27.66 5.53 0.63
CA GLU A 320 -28.82 6.32 1.05
C GLU A 320 -29.44 5.78 2.36
N ALA A 321 -29.49 4.45 2.50
CA ALA A 321 -29.93 3.75 3.71
C ALA A 321 -29.14 4.12 4.99
N MET A 322 -27.91 4.61 4.82
CA MET A 322 -26.98 4.92 5.90
C MET A 322 -26.84 6.43 6.12
N HIS A 323 -27.69 7.25 5.51
CA HIS A 323 -27.63 8.71 5.63
C HIS A 323 -27.62 9.15 7.11
N GLY A 324 -26.61 9.95 7.47
CA GLY A 324 -26.38 10.44 8.83
C GLY A 324 -25.88 9.42 9.85
N ALA A 325 -25.82 8.12 9.52
CA ALA A 325 -25.47 7.07 10.48
C ALA A 325 -23.97 7.01 10.81
N PHE A 326 -23.09 7.54 9.96
CA PHE A 326 -21.64 7.37 10.08
C PHE A 326 -20.86 8.69 10.19
N THR A 327 -21.55 9.82 10.44
CA THR A 327 -20.93 11.14 10.55
C THR A 327 -19.83 11.19 11.60
N ASP A 328 -20.05 10.53 12.75
CA ASP A 328 -19.08 10.49 13.84
C ASP A 328 -17.79 9.76 13.43
N LEU A 329 -17.93 8.62 12.75
CA LEU A 329 -16.78 7.86 12.26
C LEU A 329 -16.01 8.65 11.19
N ALA A 330 -16.71 9.26 10.24
CA ALA A 330 -16.08 10.09 9.23
C ALA A 330 -15.30 11.28 9.84
N PHE A 331 -15.88 11.91 10.87
CA PHE A 331 -15.22 12.97 11.62
C PHE A 331 -13.98 12.46 12.37
N ILE A 332 -14.04 11.28 13.01
CA ILE A 332 -12.88 10.65 13.66
C ILE A 332 -11.76 10.40 12.64
N ILE A 333 -12.09 9.87 11.45
CA ILE A 333 -11.11 9.65 10.38
C ILE A 333 -10.43 10.98 10.01
N ALA A 334 -11.23 12.04 9.82
CA ALA A 334 -10.70 13.35 9.46
C ALA A 334 -9.80 13.95 10.55
N LEU A 335 -10.22 13.80 11.81
CA LEU A 335 -9.54 14.31 12.99
C LEU A 335 -8.20 13.61 13.23
N VAL A 336 -8.16 12.28 13.15
CA VAL A 336 -6.92 11.50 13.28
C VAL A 336 -5.92 11.90 12.19
N GLY A 337 -6.39 12.06 10.95
CA GLY A 337 -5.57 12.62 9.87
C GLY A 337 -5.07 14.02 10.19
N GLY A 338 -5.94 14.91 10.70
CA GLY A 338 -5.57 16.31 10.97
C GLY A 338 -4.51 16.43 12.06
N ILE A 339 -4.68 15.68 13.16
CA ILE A 339 -3.71 15.62 14.27
C ILE A 339 -2.37 15.08 13.77
N THR A 340 -2.41 13.96 13.03
CA THR A 340 -1.19 13.32 12.51
C THR A 340 -0.47 14.24 11.52
N ALA A 341 -1.19 14.95 10.66
CA ALA A 341 -0.62 15.85 9.66
C ALA A 341 0.20 16.97 10.30
N CYS A 342 -0.37 17.64 11.31
CA CYS A 342 0.28 18.70 12.07
C CYS A 342 1.46 18.16 12.89
N MET A 343 1.27 17.07 13.62
CA MET A 343 2.31 16.45 14.44
C MET A 343 3.53 16.04 13.59
N ALA A 344 3.30 15.34 12.48
CA ALA A 344 4.34 14.87 11.58
C ALA A 344 5.15 16.03 10.97
N ALA A 345 4.48 17.11 10.57
CA ALA A 345 5.12 18.28 9.99
C ALA A 345 6.03 18.99 11.01
N LEU A 346 5.56 19.16 12.26
CA LEU A 346 6.35 19.76 13.33
C LEU A 346 7.61 18.95 13.65
N ILE A 347 7.50 17.61 13.68
CA ILE A 347 8.66 16.75 13.91
C ILE A 347 9.65 16.84 12.75
N ALA A 348 9.17 16.90 11.49
CA ALA A 348 10.03 16.99 10.31
C ALA A 348 10.97 18.21 10.33
N PHE A 349 10.52 19.36 10.85
CA PHE A 349 11.34 20.59 10.92
C PHE A 349 12.60 20.47 11.79
N VAL A 350 12.63 19.51 12.72
CA VAL A 350 13.76 19.31 13.64
C VAL A 350 14.53 18.02 13.36
N GLN A 351 14.19 17.31 12.27
CA GLN A 351 14.94 16.12 11.85
C GLN A 351 16.19 16.53 11.06
N MET A 352 17.32 15.90 11.38
CA MET A 352 18.61 16.12 10.70
C MET A 352 18.99 14.99 9.73
N ASP A 353 18.22 13.91 9.72
CA ASP A 353 18.41 12.75 8.84
C ASP A 353 17.50 12.88 7.61
N LEU A 354 18.09 12.83 6.41
CA LEU A 354 17.40 13.07 5.14
C LEU A 354 16.23 12.09 4.93
N LYS A 355 16.43 10.79 5.22
CA LYS A 355 15.39 9.77 5.04
C LYS A 355 14.28 9.94 6.07
N LYS A 356 14.62 10.25 7.33
CA LYS A 356 13.63 10.49 8.38
C LYS A 356 12.79 11.75 8.09
N VAL A 357 13.39 12.85 7.61
CA VAL A 357 12.64 14.03 7.15
C VAL A 357 11.61 13.63 6.08
N LEU A 358 12.03 12.83 5.08
CA LEU A 358 11.15 12.36 4.03
C LEU A 358 10.05 11.43 4.56
N ALA A 359 10.35 10.57 5.54
CA ALA A 359 9.39 9.71 6.21
C ALA A 359 8.33 10.51 6.97
N TYR A 360 8.72 11.48 7.81
CA TYR A 360 7.79 12.37 8.50
C TYR A 360 6.97 13.23 7.53
N SER A 361 7.58 13.72 6.45
CA SER A 361 6.85 14.42 5.40
C SER A 361 5.82 13.51 4.70
N THR A 362 6.14 12.22 4.50
CA THR A 362 5.17 11.24 3.99
C THR A 362 4.02 11.04 4.98
N MET A 363 4.34 10.82 6.25
CA MET A 363 3.35 10.68 7.32
C MET A 363 2.39 11.85 7.36
N SER A 364 2.91 13.09 7.23
CA SER A 364 2.10 14.31 7.19
C SER A 364 1.18 14.36 5.97
N GLN A 365 1.68 14.00 4.78
CA GLN A 365 0.90 14.05 3.55
C GLN A 365 -0.17 12.96 3.47
N LEU A 366 0.13 11.74 3.91
CA LEU A 366 -0.86 10.66 4.02
C LEU A 366 -1.96 11.04 5.01
N ALA A 367 -1.58 11.61 6.14
CA ALA A 367 -2.50 12.10 7.14
C ALA A 367 -3.41 13.22 6.59
N TYR A 368 -2.85 14.11 5.77
CA TYR A 368 -3.64 15.12 5.05
C TYR A 368 -4.65 14.47 4.08
N ILE A 369 -4.28 13.38 3.39
CA ILE A 369 -5.21 12.60 2.56
C ILE A 369 -6.28 11.93 3.44
N PHE A 370 -5.95 11.39 4.62
CA PHE A 370 -6.96 10.89 5.57
C PHE A 370 -7.94 11.97 5.99
N THR A 371 -7.46 13.21 6.22
CA THR A 371 -8.35 14.35 6.47
C THR A 371 -9.28 14.61 5.29
N GLY A 372 -8.75 14.61 4.07
CA GLY A 372 -9.54 14.76 2.85
C GLY A 372 -10.58 13.65 2.65
N LEU A 373 -10.18 12.39 2.82
CA LEU A 373 -11.08 11.23 2.74
C LEU A 373 -12.13 11.27 3.85
N GLY A 374 -11.76 11.56 5.09
CA GLY A 374 -12.69 11.71 6.21
C GLY A 374 -13.71 12.82 5.97
N ALA A 375 -13.28 13.96 5.44
CA ALA A 375 -14.18 15.04 5.03
C ALA A 375 -15.11 14.61 3.87
N ALA A 376 -14.59 13.89 2.88
CA ALA A 376 -15.39 13.36 1.77
C ALA A 376 -16.44 12.35 2.26
N LEU A 377 -16.07 11.42 3.15
CA LEU A 377 -16.97 10.46 3.78
C LEU A 377 -18.03 11.16 4.64
N PHE A 378 -17.64 12.21 5.38
CA PHE A 378 -18.56 13.01 6.18
C PHE A 378 -19.60 13.69 5.30
N LEU A 379 -19.16 14.34 4.22
CA LEU A 379 -20.04 15.00 3.26
C LEU A 379 -20.94 13.99 2.53
N ALA A 380 -20.40 12.83 2.13
CA ALA A 380 -21.16 11.77 1.49
C ALA A 380 -22.27 11.24 2.41
N ASN A 381 -22.01 11.13 3.70
CA ASN A 381 -22.98 10.60 4.65
C ASN A 381 -23.98 11.65 5.15
N ALA A 382 -23.58 12.93 5.23
CA ALA A 382 -24.40 14.00 5.80
C ALA A 382 -25.25 14.76 4.77
N LEU A 383 -24.84 14.80 3.49
CA LEU A 383 -25.56 15.55 2.46
C LEU A 383 -26.60 14.68 1.76
N ASN A 384 -27.71 15.29 1.35
CA ASN A 384 -28.68 14.64 0.46
C ASN A 384 -28.21 14.80 -0.99
N TRP A 385 -27.42 13.84 -1.47
CA TRP A 385 -26.83 13.86 -2.82
C TRP A 385 -27.23 12.67 -3.71
N HIS A 386 -28.12 11.80 -3.20
CA HIS A 386 -28.70 10.68 -3.94
C HIS A 386 -30.09 10.98 -4.48
N ASP A 387 -30.90 11.74 -3.74
CA ASP A 387 -32.28 12.08 -4.08
C ASP A 387 -32.35 13.25 -5.09
N PRO A 388 -32.72 13.01 -6.36
CA PRO A 388 -32.83 14.07 -7.37
C PRO A 388 -33.98 15.05 -7.10
N SER A 389 -34.92 14.70 -6.22
CA SER A 389 -36.03 15.58 -5.83
C SER A 389 -35.62 16.67 -4.84
N TYR A 390 -34.47 16.51 -4.17
CA TYR A 390 -33.93 17.50 -3.26
C TYR A 390 -33.42 18.73 -4.04
N ALA A 391 -33.87 19.93 -3.66
CA ALA A 391 -33.56 21.18 -4.36
C ALA A 391 -32.05 21.50 -4.49
N GLY A 392 -31.20 20.90 -3.64
CA GLY A 392 -29.74 21.04 -3.68
C GLY A 392 -28.98 19.84 -4.26
N TYR A 393 -29.65 18.88 -4.90
CA TYR A 393 -29.07 17.61 -5.36
C TYR A 393 -27.78 17.78 -6.15
N GLU A 394 -27.83 18.55 -7.26
CA GLU A 394 -26.67 18.74 -8.15
C GLU A 394 -25.48 19.37 -7.42
N LYS A 395 -25.75 20.33 -6.53
CA LYS A 395 -24.73 20.99 -5.72
C LYS A 395 -24.09 19.99 -4.75
N ASN A 396 -24.90 19.24 -4.01
CA ASN A 396 -24.42 18.29 -3.02
C ASN A 396 -23.63 17.15 -3.68
N LYS A 397 -24.13 16.61 -4.79
CA LYS A 397 -23.45 15.59 -5.60
C LYS A 397 -22.09 16.06 -6.09
N THR A 398 -22.03 17.29 -6.60
CA THR A 398 -20.76 17.89 -7.05
C THR A 398 -19.77 18.02 -5.89
N ILE A 399 -20.23 18.50 -4.72
CA ILE A 399 -19.37 18.65 -3.53
C ILE A 399 -18.75 17.30 -3.12
N VAL A 400 -19.57 16.25 -3.03
CA VAL A 400 -19.10 14.92 -2.59
C VAL A 400 -18.10 14.33 -3.59
N ILE A 401 -18.42 14.37 -4.89
CA ILE A 401 -17.54 13.84 -5.95
C ILE A 401 -16.22 14.60 -5.98
N VAL A 402 -16.25 15.93 -5.89
CA VAL A 402 -15.04 16.75 -5.89
C VAL A 402 -14.21 16.52 -4.63
N ALA A 403 -14.83 16.41 -3.46
CA ALA A 403 -14.10 16.16 -2.21
C ALA A 403 -13.37 14.81 -2.24
N PHE A 404 -14.07 13.74 -2.65
CA PHE A 404 -13.46 12.41 -2.79
C PHE A 404 -12.39 12.38 -3.88
N GLY A 405 -12.69 12.96 -5.05
CA GLY A 405 -11.76 13.05 -6.17
C GLY A 405 -10.50 13.86 -5.83
N ALA A 406 -10.61 14.95 -5.08
CA ALA A 406 -9.47 15.75 -4.64
C ALA A 406 -8.54 14.96 -3.71
N ALA A 407 -9.10 14.17 -2.78
CA ALA A 407 -8.31 13.31 -1.91
C ALA A 407 -7.55 12.22 -2.70
N LEU A 408 -8.22 11.57 -3.66
CA LEU A 408 -7.59 10.57 -4.54
C LEU A 408 -6.56 11.20 -5.49
N PHE A 409 -6.80 12.42 -5.98
CA PHE A 409 -5.83 13.14 -6.80
C PHE A 409 -4.58 13.51 -6.00
N HIS A 410 -4.73 13.92 -4.73
CA HIS A 410 -3.60 14.15 -3.85
C HIS A 410 -2.82 12.87 -3.55
N LEU A 411 -3.51 11.73 -3.39
CA LEU A 411 -2.89 10.41 -3.26
C LEU A 411 -2.02 10.06 -4.48
N PHE A 412 -2.52 10.29 -5.68
CA PHE A 412 -1.75 10.12 -6.92
C PHE A 412 -0.49 10.99 -6.93
N ASN A 413 -0.65 12.30 -6.68
CA ASN A 413 0.46 13.25 -6.70
C ASN A 413 1.51 12.93 -5.62
N HIS A 414 1.05 12.61 -4.41
CA HIS A 414 1.89 12.19 -3.30
C HIS A 414 2.75 10.96 -3.67
N ALA A 415 2.13 9.92 -4.21
CA ALA A 415 2.85 8.70 -4.59
C ALA A 415 3.96 8.98 -5.61
N MET A 416 3.66 9.75 -6.67
CA MET A 416 4.64 10.09 -7.70
C MET A 416 5.78 10.97 -7.15
N ALA A 417 5.43 12.00 -6.38
CA ALA A 417 6.40 12.93 -5.80
C ALA A 417 7.29 12.23 -4.75
N LYS A 418 6.74 11.37 -3.90
CA LYS A 418 7.51 10.62 -2.90
C LYS A 418 8.38 9.55 -3.51
N GLY A 419 7.91 8.86 -4.54
CA GLY A 419 8.74 7.93 -5.30
C GLY A 419 10.00 8.62 -5.82
N MET A 420 9.82 9.79 -6.44
CA MET A 420 10.92 10.62 -6.92
C MET A 420 11.85 11.09 -5.79
N LEU A 421 11.30 11.66 -4.71
CA LEU A 421 12.10 12.19 -3.59
C LEU A 421 12.92 11.11 -2.89
N PHE A 422 12.38 9.91 -2.66
CA PHE A 422 13.13 8.83 -2.04
C PHE A 422 14.24 8.29 -2.96
N MET A 423 13.96 8.13 -4.25
CA MET A 423 15.00 7.72 -5.21
C MET A 423 16.10 8.78 -5.34
N ALA A 424 15.74 10.07 -5.41
CA ALA A 424 16.70 11.17 -5.43
C ALA A 424 17.51 11.28 -4.12
N SER A 425 16.88 11.06 -2.97
CA SER A 425 17.62 10.99 -1.70
C SER A 425 18.59 9.83 -1.68
N GLY A 426 18.24 8.70 -2.30
CA GLY A 426 19.12 7.55 -2.43
C GLY A 426 20.33 7.83 -3.31
N SER A 427 20.18 8.55 -4.43
CA SER A 427 21.35 8.97 -5.22
C SER A 427 22.27 9.90 -4.44
N VAL A 428 21.71 10.84 -3.65
CA VAL A 428 22.51 11.73 -2.78
C VAL A 428 23.29 10.93 -1.73
N ILE A 429 22.63 10.00 -1.04
CA ILE A 429 23.25 9.15 -0.02
C ILE A 429 24.34 8.26 -0.64
N HIS A 430 24.10 7.76 -1.85
CA HIS A 430 25.07 6.93 -2.56
C HIS A 430 26.34 7.71 -2.91
N GLU A 431 26.20 8.91 -3.48
CA GLU A 431 27.33 9.80 -3.78
C GLU A 431 28.08 10.24 -2.52
N MET A 432 27.36 10.51 -1.41
CA MET A 432 27.98 10.86 -0.13
C MET A 432 28.87 9.74 0.42
N HIS A 433 28.45 8.49 0.25
CA HIS A 433 29.25 7.34 0.65
C HIS A 433 30.51 7.21 -0.21
N HIS A 434 30.39 7.34 -1.54
CA HIS A 434 31.54 7.30 -2.46
C HIS A 434 32.54 8.42 -2.19
N ALA A 435 32.06 9.66 -2.07
CA ALA A 435 32.91 10.82 -1.80
C ALA A 435 33.69 10.68 -0.49
N HIS A 436 33.09 10.08 0.55
CA HIS A 436 33.79 9.83 1.81
C HIS A 436 34.91 8.78 1.64
N HIS A 437 34.63 7.66 0.97
CA HIS A 437 35.65 6.62 0.71
C HIS A 437 36.80 7.15 -0.15
N ASP A 438 36.53 7.95 -1.16
CA ASP A 438 37.57 8.55 -2.02
C ASP A 438 38.50 9.49 -1.23
N VAL A 439 37.97 10.27 -0.29
CA VAL A 439 38.79 11.18 0.54
C VAL A 439 39.72 10.40 1.48
N HIS A 440 39.26 9.29 2.07
CA HIS A 440 40.09 8.46 2.95
C HIS A 440 41.18 7.72 2.18
N HIS A 441 40.88 7.20 0.99
CA HIS A 441 41.90 6.55 0.16
C HIS A 441 43.01 7.51 -0.31
N HIS A 442 42.73 8.81 -0.43
CA HIS A 442 43.76 9.81 -0.77
C HIS A 442 44.68 10.18 0.40
N HIS A 443 44.28 9.95 1.65
CA HIS A 443 45.12 10.22 2.82
C HIS A 443 46.07 9.06 3.15
N ASP A 444 45.71 7.83 2.82
CA ASP A 444 46.55 6.64 3.06
C ASP A 444 47.73 6.49 2.08
N ASP A 445 47.70 7.19 0.93
CA ASP A 445 48.78 7.16 -0.08
C ASP A 445 49.94 8.12 0.22
N HIS A 446 49.81 8.96 1.26
CA HIS A 446 50.88 9.80 1.78
C HIS A 446 51.43 9.17 3.08
N GLY A 447 52.44 8.32 2.91
CA GLY A 447 52.99 7.49 3.98
C GLY A 447 53.50 8.21 5.22
N ASP A 448 52.62 8.36 6.21
CA ASP A 448 52.99 8.62 7.59
C ASP A 448 52.56 7.43 8.47
N ASP A 449 53.58 6.69 8.91
CA ASP A 449 53.53 5.56 9.85
C ASP A 449 53.19 6.08 11.26
N HIS A 450 51.91 6.41 11.47
CA HIS A 450 51.39 6.80 12.77
C HIS A 450 50.12 6.02 13.11
N GLY A 451 50.31 5.00 13.97
CA GLY A 451 49.40 4.56 15.03
C GLY A 451 47.93 4.39 14.68
N HIS A 452 47.47 3.14 14.69
CA HIS A 452 46.07 2.75 14.83
C HIS A 452 45.37 3.53 15.96
N ASP A 453 44.79 4.68 15.63
CA ASP A 453 43.74 5.31 16.41
C ASP A 453 42.42 5.01 15.68
N ASP A 454 41.67 4.05 16.25
CA ASP A 454 40.28 3.69 15.90
C ASP A 454 39.31 4.85 16.21
N HIS A 455 39.57 6.03 15.66
CA HIS A 455 38.63 7.13 15.60
C HIS A 455 37.96 7.11 14.23
N HIS A 456 37.13 6.09 14.01
CA HIS A 456 36.02 6.22 13.06
C HIS A 456 35.13 7.36 13.56
N ASP A 457 35.43 8.60 13.15
CA ASP A 457 34.44 9.65 13.14
C ASP A 457 33.24 9.09 12.37
N ASP A 458 32.13 8.89 13.08
CA ASP A 458 30.94 8.15 12.66
C ASP A 458 30.24 8.94 11.52
N PHE A 459 30.79 8.83 10.31
CA PHE A 459 30.28 9.54 9.15
C PHE A 459 28.94 8.95 8.73
N ASP A 460 27.87 9.64 9.11
CA ASP A 460 26.53 9.32 8.65
C ASP A 460 26.23 10.00 7.31
N ALA A 461 26.22 9.21 6.23
CA ALA A 461 25.85 9.64 4.89
C ALA A 461 24.37 10.10 4.78
N GLN A 462 23.53 9.82 5.78
CA GLN A 462 22.13 10.27 5.84
C GLN A 462 21.97 11.62 6.56
N SER A 463 22.99 12.06 7.31
CA SER A 463 22.95 13.32 8.06
C SER A 463 23.07 14.52 7.13
N MET A 464 22.06 15.39 7.16
CA MET A 464 22.05 16.63 6.38
C MET A 464 23.13 17.63 6.81
N ALA A 465 23.72 17.47 8.01
CA ALA A 465 24.86 18.28 8.43
C ALA A 465 26.10 18.06 7.54
N ASN A 466 26.21 16.87 6.95
CA ASN A 466 27.33 16.48 6.07
C ASN A 466 27.08 16.88 4.61
N MET A 467 25.88 17.38 4.27
CA MET A 467 25.39 17.58 2.91
C MET A 467 25.55 19.03 2.38
N GLY A 468 26.27 19.89 3.11
CA GLY A 468 26.49 21.28 2.74
C GLY A 468 27.22 21.43 1.40
N GLY A 469 26.71 22.29 0.51
CA GLY A 469 27.37 22.59 -0.76
C GLY A 469 27.23 21.52 -1.85
N LEU A 470 26.50 20.42 -1.62
CA LEU A 470 26.26 19.38 -2.63
C LEU A 470 25.58 19.92 -3.90
N ALA A 471 24.72 20.92 -3.78
CA ALA A 471 24.02 21.51 -4.93
C ALA A 471 24.96 22.14 -5.97
N SER A 472 26.22 22.46 -5.62
CA SER A 472 27.22 22.94 -6.59
C SER A 472 28.09 21.82 -7.18
N ARG A 473 27.94 20.58 -6.70
CA ARG A 473 28.76 19.42 -7.06
C ARG A 473 27.97 18.24 -7.66
N LEU A 474 26.67 18.15 -7.38
CA LEU A 474 25.79 17.15 -7.98
C LEU A 474 25.31 17.61 -9.37
N PRO A 475 25.21 16.70 -10.35
CA PRO A 475 24.76 16.99 -11.72
C PRO A 475 23.29 17.36 -11.83
#